data_AF-A0A427AXA0-F1
#
_entry.id   AF-A0A427AXA0-F1
#
_cell.length_a   1.000
_cell.length_b   1.000
_cell.length_c   1.000
_cell.angle_alpha   90.00
_cell.angle_beta   90.00
_cell.angle_gamma   90.00
#
_symmetry.space_group_name_H-M   'P 1'
#
loop_
_entity.id
_entity.type
_entity.pdbx_description
1 polymer ?
#
loop_
_entity_poly.entity_id
_entity_poly.type
_entity_poly.pdbx_seq_one_letter_code
_entity_poly.pdbx_strand_id
1 'polypeptide(L)'
;MRILKVAAFAVSGYASSIGRSCKPFNPLLGETYEADFPEKGIRFISEKVSHHPMLIACHCEGKGWKFWGDSNLTSKFWGQSIQLDPVGVLTLEFDDGEIFQWSKVQGYVEDVKGEKKLPPTDSRLRPDQRHLENGEYEKANAEKLRLEKRQRMVCV
;
A
#
# COMPACT_ATOMS: atom_id res chain seq x y z
N MET A 1 23.78 -12.19 13.83
CA MET A 1 23.52 -10.73 13.77
C MET A 1 22.57 -10.30 12.65
N ARG A 2 22.62 -10.86 11.42
CA ARG A 2 21.78 -10.41 10.29
C ARG A 2 20.26 -10.42 10.60
N ILE A 3 19.75 -11.50 11.19
CA ILE A 3 18.35 -11.64 11.62
C ILE A 3 17.82 -10.45 12.45
N LEU A 4 18.63 -9.83 13.32
CA LEU A 4 18.21 -8.67 14.11
C LEU A 4 17.95 -7.43 13.24
N LYS A 5 18.75 -7.25 12.17
CA LYS A 5 18.52 -6.17 11.19
C LYS A 5 17.28 -6.45 10.34
N VAL A 6 17.04 -7.71 9.96
CA VAL A 6 15.84 -8.12 9.22
C VAL A 6 14.58 -7.93 10.08
N ALA A 7 14.61 -8.31 11.36
CA ALA A 7 13.51 -8.06 12.30
C ALA A 7 13.25 -6.55 12.48
N ALA A 8 14.29 -5.73 12.65
CA ALA A 8 14.14 -4.28 12.72
C ALA A 8 13.54 -3.68 11.43
N PHE A 9 13.96 -4.16 10.25
CA PHE A 9 13.39 -3.77 8.96
C PHE A 9 11.90 -4.15 8.87
N ALA A 10 11.55 -5.40 9.18
CA ALA A 10 10.17 -5.89 9.17
C ALA A 10 9.23 -5.08 10.08
N VAL A 11 9.71 -4.65 11.26
CA VAL A 11 8.94 -3.82 12.20
C VAL A 11 8.92 -2.34 11.80
N SER A 12 9.95 -1.82 11.14
CA SER A 12 10.01 -0.40 10.73
C SER A 12 8.84 0.02 9.82
N GLY A 13 8.28 -0.91 9.04
CA GLY A 13 7.14 -0.66 8.15
C GLY A 13 5.82 -0.28 8.87
N TYR A 14 5.70 -0.46 10.18
CA TYR A 14 4.54 0.01 10.95
C TYR A 14 4.68 1.47 11.41
N ALA A 15 5.88 2.06 11.40
CA ALA A 15 6.10 3.43 11.82
C ALA A 15 5.34 4.44 10.93
N SER A 16 5.19 4.14 9.62
CA SER A 16 4.42 4.96 8.68
C SER A 16 2.91 4.97 8.94
N SER A 17 2.38 4.08 9.80
CA SER A 17 0.95 4.03 10.15
C SER A 17 0.56 5.12 11.16
N ILE A 18 1.52 5.65 11.91
CA ILE A 18 1.28 6.64 12.97
C ILE A 18 0.70 7.92 12.35
N GLY A 19 -0.47 8.35 12.84
CA GLY A 19 -1.18 9.53 12.33
C GLY A 19 -1.89 9.31 10.98
N ARG A 20 -1.90 8.10 10.41
CA ARG A 20 -2.58 7.76 9.15
C ARG A 20 -3.79 6.84 9.40
N SER A 21 -4.78 7.30 10.16
CA SER A 21 -6.02 6.55 10.49
C SER A 21 -7.02 6.41 9.33
N CYS A 22 -6.72 6.98 8.17
CA CYS A 22 -7.63 7.19 7.08
C CYS A 22 -7.38 6.24 5.90
N LYS A 23 -8.48 5.81 5.26
CA LYS A 23 -8.45 4.83 4.18
C LYS A 23 -7.68 5.38 2.96
N PRO A 24 -6.62 4.70 2.47
CA PRO A 24 -5.94 5.10 1.25
C PRO A 24 -6.83 4.90 0.02
N PHE A 25 -6.47 5.52 -1.10
CA PHE A 25 -7.11 5.24 -2.38
C PHE A 25 -6.93 3.76 -2.73
N ASN A 26 -7.99 3.14 -3.27
CA ASN A 26 -7.90 1.84 -3.92
C ASN A 26 -7.31 2.07 -5.32
N PRO A 27 -6.16 1.48 -5.68
CA PRO A 27 -5.61 1.61 -7.02
C PRO A 27 -6.57 0.99 -8.07
N LEU A 28 -6.45 1.40 -9.32
CA LEU A 28 -7.10 0.72 -10.45
C LEU A 28 -6.37 -0.61 -10.74
N LEU A 29 -7.04 -1.55 -11.42
CA LEU A 29 -6.39 -2.78 -11.88
C LEU A 29 -5.31 -2.42 -12.91
N GLY A 30 -4.10 -2.94 -12.74
CA GLY A 30 -2.93 -2.55 -13.54
C GLY A 30 -2.37 -1.15 -13.21
N GLU A 31 -2.82 -0.49 -12.14
CA GLU A 31 -2.17 0.74 -11.66
C GLU A 31 -0.82 0.39 -11.02
N THR A 32 0.25 1.01 -11.53
CA THR A 32 1.63 0.82 -11.07
C THR A 32 2.12 1.98 -10.22
N TYR A 33 3.10 1.72 -9.38
CA TYR A 33 3.85 2.72 -8.64
C TYR A 33 5.34 2.34 -8.60
N GLU A 34 6.20 3.30 -8.94
CA GLU A 34 7.65 3.16 -8.97
C GLU A 34 8.33 4.18 -8.04
N ALA A 35 9.41 3.76 -7.40
CA ALA A 35 10.28 4.63 -6.61
C ALA A 35 11.74 4.18 -6.74
N ASP A 36 12.53 4.96 -7.48
CA ASP A 36 13.98 4.80 -7.58
C ASP A 36 14.67 5.81 -6.63
N PHE A 37 15.59 5.30 -5.81
CA PHE A 37 16.44 6.08 -4.90
C PHE A 37 17.91 5.71 -5.18
N PRO A 38 18.51 6.24 -6.26
CA PRO A 38 19.86 5.85 -6.70
C PRO A 38 20.94 6.09 -5.65
N GLU A 39 20.77 7.13 -4.82
CA GLU A 39 21.69 7.49 -3.74
C GLU A 39 21.74 6.41 -2.65
N LYS A 40 20.62 5.72 -2.41
CA LYS A 40 20.53 4.55 -1.52
C LYS A 40 20.82 3.25 -2.27
N GLY A 41 20.71 3.25 -3.59
CA GLY A 41 20.78 2.06 -4.43
C GLY A 41 19.58 1.15 -4.20
N ILE A 42 18.38 1.73 -4.21
CA ILE A 42 17.11 1.05 -4.02
C ILE A 42 16.21 1.37 -5.21
N ARG A 43 15.66 0.35 -5.87
CA ARG A 43 14.63 0.49 -6.90
C ARG A 43 13.42 -0.34 -6.52
N PHE A 44 12.28 0.31 -6.37
CA PHE A 44 11.00 -0.32 -6.02
C PHE A 44 9.99 -0.18 -7.16
N ILE A 45 9.25 -1.25 -7.42
CA ILE A 45 8.05 -1.27 -8.27
C ILE A 45 6.92 -2.02 -7.56
N SER A 46 5.69 -1.59 -7.80
CA SER A 46 4.49 -2.32 -7.40
C SER A 46 3.37 -2.15 -8.42
N GLU A 47 2.48 -3.13 -8.49
CA GLU A 47 1.31 -3.15 -9.37
C GLU A 47 0.12 -3.74 -8.63
N LYS A 48 -1.08 -3.18 -8.83
CA LYS A 48 -2.32 -3.86 -8.46
C LYS A 48 -2.68 -4.93 -9.51
N VAL A 49 -2.25 -6.15 -9.24
CA VAL A 49 -2.41 -7.33 -10.11
C VAL A 49 -3.81 -7.98 -10.02
N SER A 50 -4.62 -7.68 -9.01
CA SER A 50 -6.03 -8.10 -8.99
C SER A 50 -6.96 -7.11 -8.27
N HIS A 51 -8.23 -7.09 -8.70
CA HIS A 51 -9.27 -6.25 -8.10
C HIS A 51 -10.19 -7.00 -7.14
N HIS A 52 -10.52 -8.25 -7.45
CA HIS A 52 -11.42 -9.10 -6.68
C HIS A 52 -10.89 -10.55 -6.66
N PRO A 53 -10.13 -10.96 -5.61
CA PRO A 53 -9.71 -10.17 -4.44
C PRO A 53 -8.73 -9.04 -4.80
N MET A 54 -8.60 -8.05 -3.92
CA MET A 54 -7.63 -6.96 -4.11
C MET A 54 -6.22 -7.49 -3.81
N LEU A 55 -5.34 -7.48 -4.81
CA LEU A 55 -3.95 -7.92 -4.67
C LEU A 55 -3.02 -6.86 -5.26
N ILE A 56 -2.02 -6.48 -4.49
CA ILE A 56 -0.88 -5.66 -4.93
C ILE A 56 0.37 -6.52 -4.84
N ALA A 57 1.09 -6.68 -5.95
CA ALA A 57 2.41 -7.27 -5.98
C ALA A 57 3.48 -6.17 -5.90
N CYS A 58 4.62 -6.45 -5.26
CA CYS A 58 5.75 -5.54 -5.25
C CYS A 58 7.09 -6.28 -5.40
N HIS A 59 8.06 -5.59 -5.99
CA HIS A 59 9.44 -6.03 -6.12
C HIS A 59 10.37 -4.85 -5.84
N CYS A 60 11.49 -5.11 -5.18
CA CYS A 60 12.45 -4.12 -4.76
C CYS A 60 13.86 -4.69 -4.86
N GLU A 61 14.70 -4.06 -5.67
CA GLU A 61 16.12 -4.38 -5.77
C GLU A 61 16.94 -3.43 -4.90
N GLY A 62 17.93 -3.98 -4.21
CA GLY A 62 18.87 -3.24 -3.39
C GLY A 62 20.31 -3.73 -3.55
N LYS A 63 21.26 -3.00 -2.96
CA LYS A 63 22.68 -3.40 -2.95
C LYS A 63 22.89 -4.66 -2.11
N GLY A 64 23.00 -5.81 -2.79
CA GLY A 64 23.27 -7.11 -2.18
C GLY A 64 22.03 -7.86 -1.65
N TRP A 65 20.83 -7.43 -2.05
CA TRP A 65 19.57 -8.04 -1.62
C TRP A 65 18.41 -7.73 -2.58
N LYS A 66 17.39 -8.59 -2.57
CA LYS A 66 16.12 -8.42 -3.28
C LYS A 66 14.98 -8.66 -2.32
N PHE A 67 13.92 -7.87 -2.44
CA PHE A 67 12.72 -7.97 -1.63
C PHE A 67 11.48 -8.03 -2.53
N TRP A 68 10.56 -8.93 -2.24
CA TRP A 68 9.29 -9.00 -2.98
C TRP A 68 8.18 -9.59 -2.12
N GLY A 69 6.96 -9.43 -2.59
CA GLY A 69 5.79 -10.08 -2.03
C GLY A 69 4.50 -9.51 -2.59
N ASP A 70 3.45 -10.30 -2.51
CA ASP A 70 2.08 -9.84 -2.67
C ASP A 70 1.46 -9.45 -1.32
N SER A 71 0.49 -8.55 -1.37
CA SER A 71 -0.34 -8.24 -0.22
C SER A 71 -1.79 -7.98 -0.63
N ASN A 72 -2.69 -8.69 0.02
CA ASN A 72 -4.10 -8.34 0.16
C ASN A 72 -4.29 -7.67 1.53
N LEU A 73 -5.31 -6.82 1.65
CA LEU A 73 -5.76 -6.24 2.90
C LEU A 73 -7.26 -6.48 3.04
N THR A 74 -7.63 -7.40 3.92
CA THR A 74 -9.03 -7.60 4.30
C THR A 74 -9.37 -6.76 5.53
N SER A 75 -10.60 -6.25 5.61
CA SER A 75 -11.00 -5.32 6.67
C SER A 75 -12.36 -5.70 7.24
N LYS A 76 -12.49 -5.72 8.58
CA LYS A 76 -13.75 -5.97 9.29
C LYS A 76 -14.09 -4.77 10.16
N PHE A 77 -15.34 -4.32 10.10
CA PHE A 77 -15.82 -3.18 10.87
C PHE A 77 -16.53 -3.67 12.15
N TRP A 78 -16.05 -3.19 13.30
CA TRP A 78 -16.54 -3.53 14.63
C TRP A 78 -17.13 -2.30 15.35
N GLY A 79 -17.90 -1.48 14.63
CA GLY A 79 -18.65 -0.35 15.19
C GLY A 79 -17.84 0.93 15.36
N GLN A 80 -16.90 0.98 16.31
CA GLN A 80 -15.98 2.13 16.48
C GLN A 80 -14.58 1.87 15.95
N SER A 81 -14.29 0.61 15.59
CA SER A 81 -12.96 0.16 15.21
C SER A 81 -13.00 -0.57 13.86
N ILE A 82 -11.92 -0.47 13.08
CA ILE A 82 -11.70 -1.27 11.88
C ILE A 82 -10.53 -2.21 12.15
N GLN A 83 -10.81 -3.51 12.18
CA GLN A 83 -9.80 -4.57 12.12
C GLN A 83 -9.25 -4.64 10.70
N LEU A 84 -7.93 -4.62 10.59
CA LEU A 84 -7.16 -4.75 9.36
C LEU A 84 -6.36 -6.05 9.42
N ASP A 85 -6.64 -6.95 8.48
CA ASP A 85 -6.03 -8.26 8.34
C ASP A 85 -5.21 -8.29 7.03
N PRO A 86 -3.90 -7.97 7.07
CA PRO A 86 -3.01 -8.15 5.93
C PRO A 86 -2.83 -9.65 5.64
N VAL A 87 -2.91 -10.03 4.38
CA VAL A 87 -2.63 -11.41 3.92
C VAL A 87 -1.55 -11.34 2.84
N GLY A 88 -0.56 -12.23 2.94
CA GLY A 88 0.61 -12.25 2.05
C GLY A 88 1.89 -12.61 2.81
N VAL A 89 2.94 -12.95 2.07
CA VAL A 89 4.28 -13.21 2.60
C VAL A 89 5.27 -12.28 1.93
N LEU A 90 6.00 -11.54 2.74
CA LEU A 90 7.13 -10.73 2.30
C LEU A 90 8.39 -11.60 2.35
N THR A 91 9.16 -11.58 1.27
CA THR A 91 10.41 -12.34 1.11
C THR A 91 11.56 -11.36 0.91
N LEU A 92 12.68 -11.62 1.59
CA LEU A 92 13.95 -10.91 1.45
C LEU A 92 15.05 -11.95 1.20
N GLU A 93 15.70 -11.87 0.05
CA GLU A 93 16.82 -12.70 -0.36
C GLU A 93 18.10 -11.84 -0.35
N PHE A 94 19.19 -12.38 0.18
CA PHE A 94 20.53 -11.79 0.07
C PHE A 94 21.34 -12.48 -1.03
N ASP A 95 22.33 -11.81 -1.61
CA ASP A 95 23.17 -12.35 -2.71
C ASP A 95 23.93 -13.65 -2.34
N ASP A 96 24.06 -13.97 -1.04
CA ASP A 96 24.63 -15.24 -0.56
C ASP A 96 23.60 -16.39 -0.45
N GLY A 97 22.37 -16.16 -0.91
CA GLY A 97 21.28 -17.14 -0.92
C GLY A 97 20.53 -17.27 0.41
N GLU A 98 20.84 -16.47 1.44
CA GLU A 98 20.05 -16.47 2.68
C GLU A 98 18.70 -15.79 2.44
N ILE A 99 17.60 -16.50 2.73
CA ILE A 99 16.22 -16.05 2.52
C ILE A 99 15.52 -15.89 3.87
N PHE A 100 14.85 -14.75 4.04
CA PHE A 100 13.96 -14.46 5.17
C PHE A 100 12.54 -14.24 4.67
N GLN A 101 11.56 -14.83 5.35
CA GLN A 101 10.14 -14.68 5.04
C GLN A 101 9.34 -14.32 6.28
N TRP A 102 8.39 -13.39 6.13
CA TRP A 102 7.46 -13.02 7.19
C TRP A 102 6.13 -12.48 6.64
N SER A 103 5.06 -12.62 7.41
CA SER A 103 3.77 -11.96 7.15
C SER A 103 3.64 -10.71 8.02
N LYS A 104 2.82 -9.76 7.57
CA LYS A 104 2.41 -8.62 8.41
C LYS A 104 1.38 -9.09 9.45
N VAL A 105 1.39 -8.45 10.62
CA VAL A 105 0.45 -8.75 11.70
C VAL A 105 -0.86 -8.00 11.51
N GLN A 106 -1.92 -8.54 12.10
CA GLN A 106 -3.22 -7.86 12.24
C GLN A 106 -3.05 -6.52 12.96
N GLY A 107 -3.77 -5.51 12.50
CA GLY A 107 -3.83 -4.18 13.12
C GLY A 107 -5.27 -3.74 13.37
N TYR A 108 -5.43 -2.72 14.20
CA TYR A 108 -6.72 -2.11 14.51
C TYR A 108 -6.62 -0.59 14.33
N VAL A 109 -7.63 0.01 13.70
CA VAL A 109 -7.83 1.46 13.67
C VAL A 109 -8.98 1.77 14.62
N GLU A 110 -8.67 2.40 15.74
CA GLU A 110 -9.62 2.79 16.78
C GLU A 110 -10.21 4.19 16.56
N ASP A 111 -11.34 4.46 17.22
CA ASP A 111 -12.08 5.73 17.21
C ASP A 111 -12.36 6.30 15.81
N VAL A 112 -13.00 5.50 14.95
CA VAL A 112 -13.45 5.91 13.60
C VAL A 112 -14.68 6.84 13.68
N LYS A 113 -14.57 7.94 14.44
CA LYS A 113 -15.50 9.07 14.38
C LYS A 113 -15.29 9.82 13.07
N GLY A 114 -16.39 10.16 12.41
CA GLY A 114 -16.43 10.60 11.01
C GLY A 114 -15.91 12.01 10.70
N GLU A 115 -14.76 12.43 11.23
CA GLU A 115 -14.03 13.59 10.68
C GLU A 115 -13.21 13.17 9.46
N LYS A 116 -13.57 13.68 8.28
CA LYS A 116 -12.86 13.42 7.02
C LYS A 116 -11.47 14.09 7.00
N LYS A 117 -10.45 13.44 7.56
CA LYS A 117 -9.04 13.77 7.34
C LYS A 117 -8.37 12.64 6.55
N LEU A 118 -8.17 12.84 5.24
CA LEU A 118 -7.49 11.89 4.35
C LEU A 118 -5.95 12.09 4.40
N PRO A 119 -5.14 11.07 4.05
CA PRO A 119 -3.69 11.15 4.22
C PRO A 119 -3.01 11.78 2.99
N PRO A 120 -2.02 12.68 3.17
CA PRO A 120 -1.35 13.34 2.05
C PRO A 120 -0.17 12.50 1.50
N THR A 121 -0.47 11.44 0.70
CA THR A 121 0.42 10.64 -0.21
C THR A 121 -0.35 9.40 -0.73
N ASP A 122 -0.20 8.84 -1.93
CA ASP A 122 0.53 9.20 -3.19
C ASP A 122 0.01 8.30 -4.35
N SER A 123 -0.37 8.84 -5.53
CA SER A 123 -0.42 8.11 -6.83
C SER A 123 -0.33 9.09 -8.03
N ARG A 124 0.87 9.68 -8.22
CA ARG A 124 1.20 10.99 -8.86
C ARG A 124 0.62 11.41 -10.23
N LEU A 125 -0.24 10.64 -10.91
CA LEU A 125 -0.86 11.04 -12.20
C LEU A 125 -2.40 11.02 -12.19
N ARG A 126 -3.03 10.70 -11.05
CA ARG A 126 -4.48 10.60 -10.93
C ARG A 126 -5.18 11.97 -10.80
N PRO A 127 -6.10 12.35 -11.71
CA PRO A 127 -6.71 13.68 -11.65
C PRO A 127 -7.62 13.88 -10.43
N ASP A 128 -8.25 12.83 -9.91
CA ASP A 128 -9.05 12.90 -8.67
C ASP A 128 -8.18 13.20 -7.44
N GLN A 129 -6.98 12.65 -7.39
CA GLN A 129 -6.02 12.93 -6.32
C GLN A 129 -5.47 14.35 -6.41
N ARG A 130 -5.10 14.82 -7.60
CA ARG A 130 -4.59 16.19 -7.79
C ARG A 130 -5.66 17.26 -7.49
N HIS A 131 -6.92 16.99 -7.80
CA HIS A 131 -8.04 17.84 -7.35
C HIS A 131 -8.16 17.85 -5.82
N LEU A 132 -7.96 16.71 -5.14
CA LEU A 132 -7.99 16.65 -3.68
C LEU A 132 -6.82 17.41 -3.04
N GLU A 133 -5.60 17.28 -3.58
CA GLU A 133 -4.41 18.03 -3.12
C GLU A 133 -4.60 19.56 -3.21
N ASN A 134 -5.31 20.02 -4.24
CA ASN A 134 -5.66 21.43 -4.42
C ASN A 134 -6.90 21.88 -3.60
N GLY A 135 -7.53 21.00 -2.81
CA GLY A 135 -8.75 21.31 -2.05
C GLY A 135 -10.04 21.36 -2.89
N GLU A 136 -10.02 20.90 -4.14
CA GLU A 136 -11.14 20.91 -5.08
C GLU A 136 -12.07 19.69 -4.89
N TYR A 137 -12.64 19.55 -3.70
CA TYR A 137 -13.34 18.33 -3.24
C TYR A 137 -14.42 17.78 -4.19
N GLU A 138 -15.24 18.65 -4.79
CA GLU A 138 -16.29 18.23 -5.73
C GLU A 138 -15.71 17.62 -7.02
N LYS A 139 -14.63 18.22 -7.56
CA LYS A 139 -13.94 17.70 -8.75
C LYS A 139 -13.28 16.36 -8.45
N ALA A 140 -12.64 16.25 -7.28
CA ALA A 140 -12.04 15.00 -6.82
C ALA A 140 -13.09 13.87 -6.71
N ASN A 141 -14.26 14.15 -6.14
CA ASN A 141 -15.32 13.17 -5.97
C ASN A 141 -15.96 12.75 -7.31
N ALA A 142 -16.22 13.70 -8.22
CA ALA A 142 -16.75 13.42 -9.55
C ALA A 142 -15.80 12.55 -10.39
N GLU A 143 -14.51 12.87 -10.36
CA GLU A 143 -13.48 12.14 -11.11
C GLU A 143 -13.23 10.74 -10.53
N LYS A 144 -13.22 10.60 -9.20
CA LYS A 144 -13.20 9.28 -8.54
C LYS A 144 -14.36 8.40 -9.02
N LEU A 145 -15.58 8.94 -9.04
CA LEU A 145 -16.77 8.21 -9.48
C LEU A 145 -16.67 7.78 -10.96
N ARG A 146 -16.09 8.64 -11.81
CA ARG A 146 -15.80 8.34 -13.23
C ARG A 146 -14.81 7.20 -13.38
N LEU A 147 -13.72 7.20 -12.61
CA LEU A 147 -12.70 6.15 -12.64
C LEU A 147 -13.24 4.81 -12.14
N GLU A 148 -13.95 4.78 -10.99
CA GLU A 148 -14.60 3.57 -10.48
C GLU A 148 -15.62 3.01 -11.49
N LYS A 149 -16.44 3.86 -12.12
CA LYS A 149 -17.41 3.41 -13.13
C LYS A 149 -16.72 2.82 -14.36
N ARG A 150 -15.58 3.37 -14.81
CA ARG A 150 -14.78 2.78 -15.90
C ARG A 150 -14.20 1.43 -15.51
N GLN A 151 -13.67 1.28 -14.30
CA GLN A 151 -13.11 0.00 -13.83
C GLN A 151 -14.16 -1.12 -13.80
N ARG A 152 -15.39 -0.82 -13.35
CA ARG A 152 -16.52 -1.76 -13.35
C ARG A 152 -16.99 -2.20 -14.74
N MET A 153 -16.58 -1.51 -15.81
CA MET A 153 -16.87 -1.92 -17.20
C MET A 153 -15.75 -2.75 -17.83
N VAL A 154 -14.61 -2.90 -17.16
CA VAL A 154 -13.43 -3.65 -17.65
C VAL A 154 -13.20 -4.92 -16.81
N CYS A 155 -13.53 -4.89 -15.51
CA CYS A 155 -13.56 -6.08 -14.66
C CYS A 155 -14.89 -6.82 -14.83
N VAL A 156 -14.93 -7.77 -15.78
CA VAL A 156 -15.95 -8.82 -15.92
C VAL A 156 -15.26 -10.17 -15.80
#